data_AF-A0A1M4NAL1-F1
#
_entry.id   AF-A0A1M4NAL1-F1
#
_cell.length_a   1.000
_cell.length_b   1.000
_cell.length_c   1.000
_cell.angle_alpha   90.00
_cell.angle_beta   90.00
_cell.angle_gamma   90.00
#
_symmetry.space_group_name_H-M   'P 1'
#
loop_
_entity.id
_entity.type
_entity.pdbx_description
1 polymer ?
#
loop_
_entity_poly.entity_id
_entity_poly.type
_entity_poly.pdbx_seq_one_letter_code
_entity_poly.pdbx_strand_id
1 'polypeptide(L)'
;MKKINFNIKNMIVALLLSLLVPTFDFPKAYTLRWENEDYFIKPKHLTSAELQKFVEEKIITEEQANKIEEFLKKHEEEKKEEKEKFQKMDDKQRENYLEQNYKKRPDIFGDLVSSKIITEEQANRIKEMIQRNHENKLQEVLKKEISKGTITSEQLTKINEFLSKKKEEKAKLESMSPEERKAYCASKKPKDLFTELKEAGIINESQKEALSKALHDNFNNKKPEN
;
A
#
# COMPACT_ATOMS: atom_id res chain seq x y z
N MET A 1 68.70 48.72 17.70
CA MET A 1 67.81 47.64 17.22
C MET A 1 66.79 47.38 18.32
N LYS A 2 65.52 47.70 18.07
CA LYS A 2 64.45 47.85 19.08
C LYS A 2 63.63 46.55 19.25
N LYS A 3 63.13 46.41 20.47
CA LYS A 3 62.44 45.28 21.09
C LYS A 3 61.08 44.94 20.48
N ILE A 4 60.75 43.66 20.67
CA ILE A 4 59.45 42.99 20.54
C ILE A 4 58.40 43.63 21.48
N ASN A 5 57.21 43.97 20.95
CA ASN A 5 55.86 43.61 21.43
C ASN A 5 54.81 44.62 20.96
N PHE A 6 53.77 44.14 20.27
CA PHE A 6 52.39 44.65 20.23
C PHE A 6 51.62 43.71 19.27
N ASN A 7 50.42 43.18 19.52
CA ASN A 7 49.56 43.05 20.68
C ASN A 7 48.52 41.98 20.29
N ILE A 8 48.17 41.11 21.23
CA ILE A 8 47.18 40.05 21.06
C ILE A 8 45.80 40.69 21.00
N LYS A 9 45.25 40.81 19.79
CA LYS A 9 43.81 40.98 19.53
C LYS A 9 43.61 40.87 18.02
N ASN A 10 43.21 39.67 17.57
CA ASN A 10 42.12 39.49 16.61
C ASN A 10 42.05 38.01 16.20
N MET A 11 40.93 37.41 16.63
CA MET A 11 40.15 36.42 15.89
C MET A 11 40.88 35.20 15.34
N ILE A 12 40.79 34.14 16.15
CA ILE A 12 40.24 32.86 15.69
C ILE A 12 39.07 33.14 14.73
N VAL A 13 39.25 32.92 13.44
CA VAL A 13 38.21 32.32 12.60
C VAL A 13 38.90 31.32 11.70
N ALA A 14 38.67 30.06 12.08
CA ALA A 14 38.92 28.88 11.30
C ALA A 14 38.54 29.08 9.83
N LEU A 15 39.56 28.95 8.97
CA LEU A 15 39.59 28.00 7.86
C LEU A 15 38.27 27.23 7.64
N LEU A 16 37.33 27.86 6.95
CA LEU A 16 36.28 27.16 6.22
C LEU A 16 36.52 27.46 4.74
N LEU A 17 37.40 26.65 4.14
CA LEU A 17 37.33 26.36 2.73
C LEU A 17 35.88 25.95 2.46
N SER A 18 35.13 26.83 1.80
CA SER A 18 33.87 26.53 1.15
C SER A 18 34.14 25.50 0.05
N LEU A 19 34.25 24.24 0.45
CA LEU A 19 33.89 23.12 -0.41
C LEU A 19 32.42 23.33 -0.73
N LEU A 20 32.20 23.91 -1.91
CA LEU A 20 30.96 23.82 -2.66
C LEU A 20 30.64 22.33 -2.76
N VAL A 21 29.87 21.81 -1.81
CA VAL A 21 29.30 20.47 -1.93
C VAL A 21 28.44 20.58 -3.18
N PRO A 22 28.74 19.85 -4.28
CA PRO A 22 27.78 19.76 -5.34
C PRO A 22 26.54 19.20 -4.67
N THR A 23 25.46 19.99 -4.62
CA THR A 23 24.13 19.42 -4.50
C THR A 23 24.02 18.53 -5.73
N PHE A 24 24.38 17.27 -5.54
CA PHE A 24 24.06 16.22 -6.46
C PHE A 24 22.55 16.23 -6.44
N ASP A 25 21.96 17.00 -7.35
CA ASP A 25 20.57 16.87 -7.74
C ASP A 25 20.49 15.44 -8.24
N PHE A 26 20.20 14.53 -7.31
CA PHE A 26 19.79 13.19 -7.65
C PHE A 26 18.65 13.37 -8.65
N PRO A 27 18.76 12.82 -9.87
CA PRO A 27 17.69 12.94 -10.83
C PRO A 27 16.39 12.50 -10.17
N LYS A 28 15.36 13.35 -10.29
CA LYS A 28 13.99 13.19 -9.77
C LYS A 28 13.30 11.87 -10.20
N ALA A 29 13.98 10.98 -10.91
CA ALA A 29 13.47 9.68 -11.35
C ALA A 29 13.01 8.78 -10.18
N TYR A 30 13.48 9.00 -8.94
CA TYR A 30 12.95 8.28 -7.76
C TYR A 30 11.64 8.85 -7.19
N THR A 31 11.19 10.04 -7.63
CA THR A 31 9.94 10.66 -7.16
C THR A 31 8.75 10.47 -8.11
N LEU A 32 8.92 9.76 -9.24
CA LEU A 32 7.78 9.22 -10.01
C LEU A 32 7.23 7.91 -9.42
N ARG A 33 8.01 7.29 -8.54
CA ARG A 33 7.48 6.41 -7.49
C ARG A 33 6.82 7.36 -6.48
N TRP A 34 5.62 7.08 -5.98
CA TRP A 34 4.95 7.81 -4.87
C TRP A 34 3.97 8.97 -5.19
N GLU A 35 3.68 9.36 -6.43
CA GLU A 35 2.72 10.47 -6.68
C GLU A 35 1.28 10.06 -7.03
N ASN A 36 1.02 8.77 -7.26
CA ASN A 36 -0.32 8.19 -7.38
C ASN A 36 -0.30 6.78 -6.77
N GLU A 37 -0.16 6.70 -5.45
CA GLU A 37 -0.43 5.44 -4.74
C GLU A 37 -1.93 5.16 -4.75
N ASP A 38 -2.46 4.68 -5.87
CA ASP A 38 -3.52 3.67 -5.79
C ASP A 38 -2.88 2.42 -5.20
N TYR A 39 -2.84 2.41 -3.87
CA TYR A 39 -2.55 1.32 -2.96
C TYR A 39 -1.46 0.32 -3.40
N PHE A 40 -0.35 0.32 -2.66
CA PHE A 40 0.64 -0.76 -2.57
C PHE A 40 0.06 -2.08 -2.01
N ILE A 41 -1.15 -2.47 -2.40
CA ILE A 41 -1.57 -3.86 -2.40
C ILE A 41 -0.83 -4.46 -3.60
N LYS A 42 0.24 -5.24 -3.36
CA LYS A 42 0.70 -6.20 -4.37
C LYS A 42 -0.59 -6.84 -4.92
N PRO A 43 -0.92 -6.72 -6.22
CA PRO A 43 -2.21 -7.20 -6.71
C PRO A 43 -2.30 -8.64 -6.26
N LYS A 44 -3.16 -8.89 -5.28
CA LYS A 44 -3.39 -10.24 -4.82
C LYS A 44 -3.99 -10.88 -6.05
N HIS A 45 -3.25 -11.82 -6.65
CA HIS A 45 -3.75 -12.54 -7.81
C HIS A 45 -5.07 -13.16 -7.35
N LEU A 46 -6.16 -12.84 -8.05
CA LEU A 46 -7.42 -13.52 -7.84
C LEU A 46 -7.13 -15.00 -8.08
N THR A 47 -7.14 -15.79 -7.00
CA THR A 47 -6.90 -17.23 -7.10
C THR A 47 -8.13 -17.92 -7.67
N SER A 48 -7.96 -19.09 -8.27
CA SER A 48 -9.09 -19.94 -8.70
C SER A 48 -10.06 -20.21 -7.54
N ALA A 49 -9.54 -20.40 -6.33
CA ALA A 49 -10.35 -20.56 -5.11
C ALA A 49 -11.15 -19.30 -4.74
N GLU A 50 -10.63 -18.10 -5.00
CA GLU A 50 -11.37 -16.85 -4.79
C GLU A 50 -12.46 -16.66 -5.86
N LEU A 51 -12.16 -17.02 -7.12
CA LEU A 51 -13.15 -17.00 -8.20
C LEU A 51 -14.32 -17.96 -7.94
N GLN A 52 -14.04 -19.17 -7.46
CA GLN A 52 -15.08 -20.14 -7.09
C GLN A 52 -16.03 -19.60 -6.03
N LYS A 53 -15.50 -18.88 -5.02
CA LYS A 53 -16.35 -18.23 -4.02
C LYS A 53 -17.27 -17.17 -4.63
N PHE A 54 -16.82 -16.44 -5.65
CA PHE A 54 -17.68 -15.47 -6.35
C PHE A 54 -18.78 -16.16 -7.18
N VAL A 55 -18.52 -17.38 -7.67
CA VAL A 55 -19.53 -18.22 -8.33
C VAL A 55 -20.55 -18.76 -7.33
N GLU A 56 -20.09 -19.28 -6.19
CA GLU A 56 -20.95 -19.79 -5.11
C GLU A 56 -21.92 -18.72 -4.59
N GLU A 57 -21.43 -17.49 -4.43
CA GLU A 57 -22.22 -16.31 -4.03
C GLU A 57 -23.06 -15.73 -5.18
N LYS A 58 -23.04 -16.38 -6.36
CA LYS A 58 -23.78 -15.98 -7.57
C LYS A 58 -23.50 -14.54 -7.97
N ILE A 59 -22.28 -14.07 -7.75
CA ILE A 59 -21.83 -12.75 -8.21
C ILE A 59 -21.43 -12.86 -9.68
N ILE A 60 -20.75 -13.95 -10.06
CA ILE A 60 -20.36 -14.26 -11.43
C ILE A 60 -20.80 -15.68 -11.80
N THR A 61 -20.81 -15.99 -13.09
CA THR A 61 -21.02 -17.35 -13.60
C THR A 61 -19.70 -18.13 -13.70
N GLU A 62 -19.78 -19.45 -13.85
CA GLU A 62 -18.60 -20.29 -14.13
C GLU A 62 -17.89 -19.87 -15.43
N GLU A 63 -18.65 -19.53 -16.46
CA GLU A 63 -18.09 -19.04 -17.72
C GLU A 63 -17.32 -17.72 -17.52
N GLN A 64 -17.86 -16.80 -16.73
CA GLN A 64 -17.17 -15.55 -16.38
C GLN A 64 -15.92 -15.84 -15.55
N ALA A 65 -15.96 -16.77 -14.60
CA ALA A 65 -14.79 -17.16 -13.81
C ALA A 65 -13.64 -17.66 -14.70
N ASN A 66 -13.94 -18.53 -15.67
CA ASN A 66 -12.95 -19.03 -16.63
C ASN A 66 -12.34 -17.90 -17.47
N LYS A 67 -13.18 -16.99 -17.99
CA LYS A 67 -12.71 -15.81 -18.73
C LYS A 67 -11.84 -14.88 -17.90
N ILE A 68 -12.16 -14.70 -16.61
CA ILE A 68 -11.33 -13.93 -15.68
C ILE A 68 -9.97 -14.62 -15.50
N GLU A 69 -9.95 -15.95 -15.33
CA GLU A 69 -8.70 -16.69 -15.17
C GLU A 69 -7.79 -16.57 -16.40
N GLU A 70 -8.35 -16.70 -17.60
CA GLU A 70 -7.63 -16.49 -18.87
C GLU A 70 -7.11 -15.06 -18.98
N PHE A 71 -7.94 -14.08 -18.65
CA PHE A 71 -7.56 -12.67 -18.64
C PHE A 71 -6.39 -12.40 -17.70
N LEU A 72 -6.42 -12.96 -16.48
CA LEU A 72 -5.37 -12.81 -15.49
C LEU A 72 -4.05 -13.44 -15.94
N LYS A 73 -4.09 -14.63 -16.56
CA LYS A 73 -2.89 -15.29 -17.12
C LYS A 73 -2.24 -14.45 -18.20
N LYS A 74 -3.03 -13.96 -19.17
CA LYS A 74 -2.52 -13.08 -20.23
C LYS A 74 -1.89 -11.81 -19.67
N HIS A 75 -2.56 -11.19 -18.69
CA HIS A 75 -2.05 -9.97 -18.07
C HIS A 75 -0.77 -10.21 -17.24
N GLU A 76 -0.60 -11.40 -16.66
CA GLU A 76 0.65 -11.79 -16.00
C GLU A 76 1.81 -11.95 -16.98
N GLU A 77 1.56 -12.54 -18.16
CA GLU A 77 2.53 -12.64 -19.25
C GLU A 77 2.95 -11.24 -19.75
N GLU A 78 1.99 -10.35 -20.00
CA GLU A 78 2.26 -8.96 -20.40
C GLU A 78 3.12 -8.22 -19.36
N LYS A 79 2.84 -8.41 -18.06
CA LYS A 79 3.65 -7.85 -16.97
C LYS A 79 5.05 -8.44 -16.92
N LYS A 80 5.21 -9.72 -17.23
CA LYS A 80 6.51 -10.38 -17.27
C LYS A 80 7.37 -9.82 -18.41
N GLU A 81 6.79 -9.67 -19.60
CA GLU A 81 7.45 -9.04 -20.74
C GLU A 81 7.81 -7.57 -20.45
N GLU A 82 6.89 -6.82 -19.85
CA GLU A 82 7.12 -5.43 -19.42
C GLU A 82 8.29 -5.37 -18.44
N LYS A 83 8.32 -6.26 -17.44
CA LYS A 83 9.44 -6.36 -16.49
C LYS A 83 10.77 -6.66 -17.18
N GLU A 84 10.79 -7.57 -18.15
CA GLU A 84 12.00 -7.88 -18.92
C GLU A 84 12.49 -6.69 -19.76
N LYS A 85 11.57 -5.88 -20.31
CA LYS A 85 11.92 -4.62 -20.98
C LYS A 85 12.53 -3.63 -19.99
N PHE A 86 11.91 -3.44 -18.82
CA PHE A 86 12.42 -2.55 -17.77
C PHE A 86 13.82 -2.95 -17.28
N GLN A 87 14.11 -4.25 -17.16
CA GLN A 87 15.43 -4.75 -16.74
C GLN A 87 16.53 -4.45 -17.76
N LYS A 88 16.18 -4.30 -19.04
CA LYS A 88 17.12 -3.99 -20.14
C LYS A 88 17.33 -2.49 -20.33
N MET A 89 16.50 -1.64 -19.72
CA MET A 89 16.56 -0.18 -19.84
C MET A 89 17.47 0.44 -18.76
N ASP A 90 18.25 1.45 -19.15
CA ASP A 90 18.91 2.35 -18.21
C ASP A 90 17.91 3.32 -17.54
N ASP A 91 18.34 4.04 -16.52
CA ASP A 91 17.45 4.89 -15.72
C ASP A 91 16.75 5.97 -16.55
N LYS A 92 17.42 6.56 -17.55
CA LYS A 92 16.86 7.61 -18.42
C LYS A 92 15.88 7.01 -19.43
N GLN A 93 16.16 5.82 -19.94
CA GLN A 93 15.25 5.07 -20.80
C GLN A 93 13.99 4.63 -20.04
N ARG A 94 14.13 4.20 -18.78
CA ARG A 94 12.97 3.85 -17.93
C ARG A 94 12.10 5.06 -17.66
N GLU A 95 12.69 6.21 -17.36
CA GLU A 95 11.97 7.47 -17.14
C GLU A 95 11.16 7.85 -18.38
N ASN A 96 11.79 7.88 -19.56
CA ASN A 96 11.10 8.17 -20.82
C ASN A 96 10.00 7.15 -21.15
N TYR A 97 10.26 5.86 -20.92
CA TYR A 97 9.27 4.80 -21.15
C TYR A 97 8.07 4.99 -20.24
N LEU A 98 8.29 5.29 -18.96
CA LEU A 98 7.22 5.57 -18.01
C LEU A 98 6.43 6.79 -18.43
N GLU A 99 7.06 7.92 -18.75
CA GLU A 99 6.36 9.15 -19.19
C GLU A 99 5.45 8.91 -20.40
N GLN A 100 5.93 8.15 -21.40
CA GLN A 100 5.18 7.89 -22.63
C GLN A 100 4.09 6.82 -22.46
N ASN A 101 4.31 5.84 -21.57
CA ASN A 101 3.41 4.70 -21.38
C ASN A 101 2.62 4.79 -20.08
N TYR A 102 2.67 5.94 -19.38
CA TYR A 102 1.89 6.21 -18.18
C TYR A 102 0.41 6.27 -18.53
N LYS A 103 -0.21 5.10 -18.64
CA LYS A 103 -1.65 4.97 -18.62
C LYS A 103 -2.05 5.01 -17.15
N LYS A 104 -3.06 5.82 -16.81
CA LYS A 104 -3.86 5.58 -15.60
C LYS A 104 -4.41 4.18 -15.75
N ARG A 105 -3.74 3.18 -15.17
CA ARG A 105 -4.20 1.80 -15.24
C ARG A 105 -5.40 1.73 -14.29
N PRO A 106 -6.61 1.43 -14.78
CA PRO A 106 -7.70 1.13 -13.87
C PRO A 106 -7.30 -0.07 -13.01
N ASP A 107 -7.99 -0.27 -11.90
CA ASP A 107 -7.85 -1.51 -11.16
C ASP A 107 -8.21 -2.72 -12.06
N ILE A 108 -7.78 -3.92 -11.65
CA ILE A 108 -8.03 -5.14 -12.42
C ILE A 108 -9.52 -5.37 -12.72
N PHE A 109 -10.42 -4.93 -11.84
CA PHE A 109 -11.86 -5.05 -12.07
C PHE A 109 -12.36 -4.05 -13.11
N GLY A 110 -11.78 -2.85 -13.17
CA GLY A 110 -12.02 -1.88 -14.24
C GLY A 110 -11.58 -2.40 -15.60
N ASP A 111 -10.46 -3.13 -15.67
CA ASP A 111 -10.03 -3.83 -16.89
C ASP A 111 -10.99 -4.95 -17.29
N LEU A 112 -11.47 -5.74 -16.32
CA LEU A 112 -12.45 -6.82 -16.57
C LEU A 112 -13.80 -6.26 -17.04
N VAL A 113 -14.24 -5.12 -16.50
CA VAL A 113 -15.44 -4.40 -16.93
C VAL A 113 -15.25 -3.85 -18.35
N SER A 114 -14.11 -3.21 -18.62
CA SER A 114 -13.79 -2.67 -19.95
C SER A 114 -13.74 -3.78 -21.01
N SER A 115 -13.27 -4.96 -20.61
CA SER A 115 -13.25 -6.18 -21.45
C SER A 115 -14.60 -6.88 -21.55
N LYS A 116 -15.65 -6.36 -20.89
CA LYS A 116 -17.01 -6.91 -20.84
C LYS A 116 -17.08 -8.34 -20.31
N ILE A 117 -16.11 -8.74 -19.49
CA ILE A 117 -16.10 -10.04 -18.84
C ILE A 117 -17.09 -10.04 -17.66
N ILE A 118 -17.15 -8.93 -16.93
CA ILE A 118 -18.10 -8.67 -15.84
C ILE A 118 -18.77 -7.30 -16.02
N THR A 119 -19.88 -7.08 -15.32
CA THR A 119 -20.52 -5.76 -15.22
C THR A 119 -19.92 -4.91 -14.09
N GLU A 120 -20.18 -3.60 -14.09
CA GLU A 120 -19.80 -2.70 -12.99
C GLU A 120 -20.42 -3.15 -11.65
N GLU A 121 -21.68 -3.59 -11.67
CA GLU A 121 -22.37 -4.11 -10.50
C GLU A 121 -21.68 -5.36 -9.95
N GLN A 122 -21.30 -6.29 -10.82
CA GLN A 122 -20.54 -7.49 -10.43
C GLN A 122 -19.17 -7.11 -9.85
N ALA A 123 -18.46 -6.17 -10.47
CA ALA A 123 -17.19 -5.66 -9.97
C ALA A 123 -17.32 -5.07 -8.56
N ASN A 124 -18.35 -4.26 -8.32
CA ASN A 124 -18.61 -3.67 -7.00
C ASN A 124 -18.95 -4.74 -5.95
N ARG A 125 -19.82 -5.70 -6.28
CA ARG A 125 -20.13 -6.83 -5.38
C ARG A 125 -18.91 -7.68 -5.04
N ILE A 126 -18.01 -7.90 -6.00
CA ILE A 126 -16.73 -8.59 -5.75
C ILE A 126 -15.87 -7.77 -4.78
N LYS A 127 -15.71 -6.46 -5.01
CA LYS A 127 -14.94 -5.57 -4.13
C LYS A 127 -15.47 -5.57 -2.70
N GLU A 128 -16.79 -5.47 -2.53
CA GLU A 128 -17.46 -5.55 -1.23
C GLU A 128 -17.24 -6.90 -0.54
N MET A 129 -17.32 -8.00 -1.28
CA MET A 129 -17.07 -9.33 -0.74
C MET A 129 -15.62 -9.50 -0.28
N ILE A 130 -14.65 -9.03 -1.07
CA ILE A 130 -13.23 -9.04 -0.69
C ILE A 130 -13.01 -8.23 0.58
N GLN A 131 -13.60 -7.03 0.66
CA GLN A 131 -13.51 -6.17 1.85
C GLN A 131 -14.11 -6.86 3.08
N ARG A 132 -15.34 -7.39 2.99
CA ARG A 132 -16.00 -8.11 4.09
C ARG A 132 -15.16 -9.30 4.57
N ASN A 133 -14.59 -10.07 3.66
CA ASN A 133 -13.73 -11.20 4.01
C ASN A 133 -12.45 -10.76 4.74
N HIS A 134 -11.84 -9.66 4.32
CA HIS A 134 -10.68 -9.08 5.00
C HIS A 134 -11.03 -8.62 6.42
N GLU A 135 -12.16 -7.94 6.59
CA GLU A 135 -12.67 -7.50 7.88
C GLU A 135 -12.97 -8.68 8.81
N ASN A 136 -13.62 -9.73 8.29
CA ASN A 136 -13.92 -10.94 9.06
C ASN A 136 -12.64 -11.61 9.57
N LYS A 137 -11.61 -11.75 8.72
CA LYS A 137 -10.32 -12.32 9.13
C LYS A 137 -9.63 -11.49 10.21
N LEU A 138 -9.65 -10.17 10.08
CA LEU A 138 -9.12 -9.28 11.12
C LEU A 138 -9.87 -9.49 12.44
N GLN A 139 -11.21 -9.58 12.40
CA GLN A 139 -12.02 -9.82 13.59
C GLN A 139 -11.75 -11.19 14.22
N GLU A 140 -11.54 -12.23 13.42
CA GLU A 140 -11.13 -13.56 13.92
C GLU A 140 -9.78 -13.51 14.64
N VAL A 141 -8.80 -12.82 14.06
CA VAL A 141 -7.48 -12.62 14.67
C VAL A 141 -7.61 -11.89 15.99
N LEU A 142 -8.36 -10.78 16.02
CA LEU A 142 -8.57 -10.01 17.25
C LEU A 142 -9.24 -10.85 18.36
N LYS A 143 -10.27 -11.63 18.03
CA LYS A 143 -10.93 -12.54 19.00
C LYS A 143 -9.97 -13.62 19.52
N LYS A 144 -9.12 -14.18 18.66
CA LYS A 144 -8.11 -15.16 19.05
C LYS A 144 -7.06 -14.55 19.99
N GLU A 145 -6.63 -13.31 19.71
CA GLU A 145 -5.64 -12.61 20.54
C GLU A 145 -6.21 -12.15 21.89
N ILE A 146 -7.52 -11.90 22.00
CA ILE A 146 -8.20 -11.74 23.31
C ILE A 146 -8.13 -13.03 24.11
N SER A 147 -8.44 -14.15 23.46
CA SER A 147 -8.45 -15.47 24.12
C SER A 147 -7.07 -15.87 24.65
N LYS A 148 -6.00 -15.38 24.00
CA LYS A 148 -4.61 -15.54 24.46
C LYS A 148 -4.18 -14.54 25.53
N GLY A 149 -4.99 -13.52 25.81
CA GLY A 149 -4.65 -12.42 26.71
C GLY A 149 -3.68 -11.41 26.11
N THR A 150 -3.39 -11.45 24.80
CA THR A 150 -2.53 -10.48 24.11
C THR A 150 -3.13 -9.08 24.18
N ILE A 151 -4.45 -8.97 23.98
CA ILE A 151 -5.21 -7.72 24.12
C ILE A 151 -6.43 -7.92 25.01
N THR A 152 -6.95 -6.84 25.60
CA THR A 152 -8.14 -6.89 26.45
C THR A 152 -9.43 -6.64 25.65
N SER A 153 -10.58 -6.96 26.26
CA SER A 153 -11.90 -6.63 25.68
C SER A 153 -12.12 -5.12 25.53
N GLU A 154 -11.54 -4.31 26.42
CA GLU A 154 -11.60 -2.85 26.32
C GLU A 154 -10.77 -2.37 25.12
N GLN A 155 -9.58 -2.94 24.92
CA GLN A 155 -8.76 -2.64 23.74
C GLN A 155 -9.47 -3.04 22.45
N LEU A 156 -10.15 -4.19 22.40
CA LEU A 156 -10.96 -4.57 21.23
C LEU A 156 -12.04 -3.53 20.90
N THR A 157 -12.73 -3.02 21.92
CA THR A 157 -13.78 -2.00 21.74
C THR A 157 -13.20 -0.75 21.10
N LYS A 158 -12.07 -0.25 21.64
CA LYS A 158 -11.34 0.90 21.08
C LYS A 158 -10.82 0.65 19.66
N ILE A 159 -10.35 -0.57 19.36
CA ILE A 159 -9.94 -0.96 18.01
C ILE A 159 -11.13 -0.90 17.05
N ASN A 160 -12.31 -1.40 17.44
CA ASN A 160 -13.49 -1.37 16.59
C ASN A 160 -14.00 0.05 16.34
N GLU A 161 -13.95 0.92 17.34
CA GLU A 161 -14.24 2.36 17.17
C GLU A 161 -13.23 3.02 16.22
N PHE A 162 -11.94 2.71 16.37
CA PHE A 162 -10.89 3.22 15.49
C PHE A 162 -11.12 2.78 14.03
N LEU A 163 -11.43 1.50 13.80
CA LEU A 163 -11.74 0.96 12.48
C LEU A 163 -12.99 1.61 11.88
N SER A 164 -14.00 1.91 12.69
CA SER A 164 -15.23 2.58 12.23
C SER A 164 -14.92 4.01 11.75
N LYS A 165 -14.14 4.77 12.52
CA LYS A 165 -13.67 6.12 12.12
C LYS A 165 -12.87 6.08 10.82
N LYS A 166 -12.02 5.06 10.64
CA LYS A 166 -11.26 4.85 9.41
C LYS A 166 -12.16 4.57 8.19
N LYS A 167 -13.25 3.82 8.37
CA LYS A 167 -14.24 3.61 7.30
C LYS A 167 -14.93 4.91 6.92
N GLU A 168 -15.32 5.75 7.89
CA GLU A 168 -15.90 7.06 7.63
C GLU A 168 -14.92 8.01 6.92
N GLU A 169 -13.65 8.01 7.31
CA GLU A 169 -12.59 8.77 6.65
C GLU A 169 -12.44 8.33 5.19
N LYS A 170 -12.43 7.02 4.93
CA LYS A 170 -12.38 6.46 3.57
C LYS A 170 -13.59 6.89 2.74
N ALA A 171 -14.80 6.81 3.27
CA ALA A 171 -16.01 7.23 2.57
C ALA A 171 -15.98 8.73 2.22
N LYS A 172 -15.44 9.57 3.10
CA LYS A 172 -15.21 10.99 2.79
C LYS A 172 -14.21 11.17 1.66
N LEU A 173 -13.12 10.41 1.65
CA LEU A 173 -12.15 10.46 0.55
C LEU A 173 -12.76 10.04 -0.78
N GLU A 174 -13.63 9.03 -0.80
CA GLU A 174 -14.35 8.60 -2.01
C GLU A 174 -15.24 9.72 -2.56
N SER A 175 -15.77 10.61 -1.70
CA SER A 175 -16.58 11.77 -2.11
C SER A 175 -15.79 13.01 -2.57
N MET A 176 -14.48 13.08 -2.31
CA MET A 176 -13.62 14.22 -2.68
C MET A 176 -13.20 14.21 -4.16
N SER A 177 -12.77 15.36 -4.70
CA SER A 177 -12.18 15.44 -6.03
C SER A 177 -10.81 14.71 -6.08
N PRO A 178 -10.33 14.32 -7.27
CA PRO A 178 -8.99 13.74 -7.42
C PRO A 178 -7.87 14.63 -6.86
N GLU A 179 -7.96 15.95 -7.05
CA GLU A 179 -6.99 16.93 -6.57
C GLU A 179 -7.00 17.04 -5.04
N GLU A 180 -8.20 17.04 -4.45
CA GLU A 180 -8.40 17.06 -3.00
C GLU A 180 -7.87 15.78 -2.34
N ARG A 181 -8.14 14.61 -2.94
CA ARG A 181 -7.56 13.33 -2.49
C ARG A 181 -6.04 13.35 -2.58
N LYS A 182 -5.47 13.86 -3.67
CA LYS A 182 -4.01 13.97 -3.83
C LYS A 182 -3.40 14.81 -2.72
N ALA A 183 -3.98 15.99 -2.44
CA ALA A 183 -3.53 16.86 -1.35
C ALA A 183 -3.64 16.17 0.02
N TYR A 184 -4.75 15.47 0.27
CA TYR A 184 -4.96 14.72 1.51
C TYR A 184 -3.91 13.62 1.71
N CYS A 185 -3.70 12.77 0.70
CA CYS A 185 -2.73 11.68 0.77
C CYS A 185 -1.30 12.21 0.88
N ALA A 186 -0.93 13.28 0.17
CA ALA A 186 0.39 13.88 0.29
C ALA A 186 0.69 14.41 1.71
N SER A 187 -0.34 14.87 2.43
CA SER A 187 -0.20 15.35 3.80
C SER A 187 -0.06 14.23 4.84
N LYS A 188 -0.47 13.00 4.52
CA LYS A 188 -0.47 11.85 5.44
C LYS A 188 0.54 10.80 4.98
N LYS A 189 1.51 10.49 5.85
CA LYS A 189 2.39 9.33 5.60
C LYS A 189 1.56 8.04 5.68
N PRO A 190 1.67 7.13 4.70
CA PRO A 190 1.02 5.82 4.78
C PRO A 190 1.59 5.06 5.98
N LYS A 191 0.70 4.55 6.84
CA LYS A 191 1.03 3.72 8.00
C LYS A 191 0.15 2.47 7.99
N ASP A 192 0.68 1.38 8.50
CA ASP A 192 -0.14 0.19 8.73
C ASP A 192 -1.08 0.39 9.92
N LEU A 193 -2.19 -0.35 9.92
CA LEU A 193 -3.23 -0.27 10.94
C LEU A 193 -2.67 -0.38 12.37
N PHE A 194 -1.75 -1.32 12.62
CA PHE A 194 -1.28 -1.58 13.98
C PHE A 194 -0.28 -0.52 14.45
N THR A 195 0.50 0.08 13.53
CA THR A 195 1.27 1.29 13.83
C THR A 195 0.36 2.44 14.25
N GLU A 196 -0.75 2.67 13.56
CA GLU A 196 -1.69 3.72 13.94
C GLU A 196 -2.40 3.46 15.26
N LEU A 197 -2.80 2.21 15.53
CA LEU A 197 -3.40 1.81 16.80
C LEU A 197 -2.43 2.02 17.98
N LYS A 198 -1.14 1.77 17.77
CA LYS A 198 -0.09 2.05 18.76
C LYS A 198 0.06 3.54 19.00
N GLU A 199 0.14 4.35 17.95
CA GLU A 199 0.25 5.80 18.07
C GLU A 199 -0.99 6.42 18.76
N ALA A 200 -2.16 5.82 18.57
CA ALA A 200 -3.38 6.19 19.28
C ALA A 200 -3.40 5.73 20.76
N GLY A 201 -2.36 5.03 21.23
CA GLY A 201 -2.27 4.51 22.60
C GLY A 201 -3.25 3.38 22.90
N ILE A 202 -3.86 2.78 21.88
CA ILE A 202 -4.83 1.68 22.05
C ILE A 202 -4.10 0.37 22.35
N ILE A 203 -2.93 0.17 21.74
CA ILE A 203 -2.05 -0.98 21.94
C ILE A 203 -0.60 -0.55 22.19
N ASN A 204 0.23 -1.43 22.73
CA ASN A 204 1.67 -1.22 22.87
C ASN A 204 2.49 -1.89 21.73
N GLU A 205 3.83 -1.72 21.73
CA GLU A 205 4.69 -2.28 20.68
C GLU A 205 4.63 -3.81 20.63
N SER A 206 4.68 -4.48 21.78
CA SER A 206 4.63 -5.96 21.83
C SER A 206 3.30 -6.48 21.29
N GLN A 207 2.18 -5.83 21.62
CA GLN A 207 0.86 -6.14 21.09
C GLN A 207 0.78 -5.89 19.58
N LYS A 208 1.36 -4.79 19.08
CA LYS A 208 1.44 -4.49 17.65
C LYS A 208 2.17 -5.60 16.90
N GLU A 209 3.34 -6.02 17.38
CA GLU A 209 4.13 -7.09 16.75
C GLU A 209 3.37 -8.42 16.74
N ALA A 210 2.79 -8.80 17.88
CA ALA A 210 2.00 -10.03 18.02
C ALA A 210 0.79 -10.04 17.08
N LEU A 211 0.04 -8.94 17.01
CA LEU A 211 -1.11 -8.78 16.12
C LEU A 211 -0.69 -8.80 14.64
N SER A 212 0.39 -8.12 14.28
CA SER A 212 0.91 -8.10 12.91
C SER A 212 1.30 -9.51 12.46
N LYS A 213 2.00 -10.26 13.32
CA LYS A 213 2.35 -11.66 13.06
C LYS A 213 1.12 -12.55 12.97
N ALA A 214 0.20 -12.44 13.92
CA ALA A 214 -1.03 -13.26 13.94
C ALA A 214 -1.89 -13.03 12.70
N LEU A 215 -1.98 -11.78 12.24
CA LEU A 215 -2.69 -11.42 11.02
C LEU A 215 -1.99 -12.00 9.78
N HIS A 216 -0.67 -11.85 9.69
CA HIS A 216 0.13 -12.43 8.60
C HIS A 216 -0.02 -13.95 8.51
N ASP A 217 0.10 -14.64 9.64
CA ASP A 217 -0.07 -16.09 9.74
C ASP A 217 -1.49 -16.50 9.31
N ASN A 218 -2.54 -15.77 9.72
CA ASN A 218 -3.92 -16.04 9.29
C ASN A 218 -4.11 -15.89 7.77
N PHE A 219 -3.44 -14.91 7.14
CA PHE A 219 -3.50 -14.73 5.69
C PHE A 219 -2.69 -15.76 4.90
N ASN A 220 -1.57 -16.24 5.44
CA ASN A 220 -0.63 -17.12 4.75
C ASN A 220 -0.82 -18.61 5.07
N ASN A 221 -1.54 -18.95 6.12
CA ASN A 221 -1.95 -20.33 6.36
C ASN A 221 -2.93 -20.76 5.27
N LYS A 222 -2.38 -21.30 4.16
CA LYS A 222 -3.03 -22.36 3.40
C LYS A 222 -3.43 -23.43 4.44
N LYS A 223 -4.67 -23.93 4.35
CA LYS A 223 -5.29 -24.92 5.23
C LYS A 223 -4.25 -25.90 5.85
N PRO A 224 -4.39 -26.29 7.13
CA PRO A 224 -3.65 -27.45 7.63
C PRO A 224 -3.92 -28.64 6.70
N GLU A 225 -2.85 -29.35 6.36
CA GLU A 225 -2.93 -30.67 5.75
C GLU A 225 -3.80 -31.54 6.67
N ASN A 226 -5.01 -31.85 6.20
CA ASN A 226 -5.86 -32.92 6.73
C ASN A 226 -5.91 -34.01 5.67
#